data_AF-A0A2E8R323-F1
#
_entry.id   AF-A0A2E8R323-F1
#
_cell.length_a   1.000
_cell.length_b   1.000
_cell.length_c   1.000
_cell.angle_alpha   90.00
_cell.angle_beta   90.00
_cell.angle_gamma   90.00
#
_symmetry.space_group_name_H-M   'P 1'
#
loop_
_entity.id
_entity.type
_entity.pdbx_description
1 polymer ?
#
loop_
_entity_poly.entity_id
_entity_poly.type
_entity_poly.pdbx_seq_one_letter_code
_entity_poly.pdbx_strand_id
1 'polypeptide(L)'
;MVARMKKVGPNRFREDYGRYYEDFEIGHIYEHRPGRTMTQADNTWFTLLTMNKHPLHFDLDYAKNSEFGKPLVNSAFTLAVVAGMSVSDVSQKTIANLGWDKIKLTAPVFAGDTIYAESEVLSKRESKSRPNAGIVTVKTTGHKEDGTVFMTYERSMLIPKKGHAVDDKAELY
;
A
#
# COMPACT_ATOMS: atom_id res chain seq x y z
N MET A 1 -9.88 5.00 1.26
CA MET A 1 -9.50 6.13 2.14
C MET A 1 -10.56 6.30 3.23
N VAL A 2 -10.28 5.81 4.43
CA VAL A 2 -11.07 6.18 5.61
C VAL A 2 -10.66 7.57 6.07
N ALA A 3 -11.61 8.49 5.88
CA ALA A 3 -11.56 9.84 6.40
C ALA A 3 -12.77 10.03 7.31
N ARG A 4 -12.52 10.40 8.56
CA ARG A 4 -13.54 10.84 9.52
C ARG A 4 -13.44 12.34 9.69
N MET A 5 -14.59 12.98 9.95
CA MET A 5 -14.61 14.39 10.31
C MET A 5 -14.43 14.52 11.83
N LYS A 6 -13.37 15.22 12.25
CA LYS A 6 -13.13 15.56 13.66
C LYS A 6 -13.46 17.04 13.90
N LYS A 7 -14.38 17.33 14.81
CA LYS A 7 -14.66 18.71 15.23
C LYS A 7 -13.56 19.21 16.16
N VAL A 8 -12.91 20.32 15.81
CA VAL A 8 -11.79 20.92 16.57
C VAL A 8 -12.09 22.33 17.08
N GLY A 9 -13.29 22.85 16.82
CA GLY A 9 -13.76 24.13 17.33
C GLY A 9 -15.18 24.46 16.85
N PRO A 10 -15.74 25.62 17.24
CA PRO A 10 -17.00 26.12 16.67
C PRO A 10 -16.87 26.26 15.16
N ASN A 11 -17.72 25.54 14.40
CA ASN A 11 -17.68 25.51 12.93
C ASN A 11 -16.31 25.18 12.31
N ARG A 12 -15.41 24.52 13.05
CA ARG A 12 -14.07 24.12 12.59
C ARG A 12 -13.91 22.61 12.67
N PHE A 13 -13.57 22.00 11.54
CA PHE A 13 -13.41 20.56 11.40
C PHE A 13 -12.05 20.25 10.77
N ARG A 14 -11.50 19.09 11.11
CA ARG A 14 -10.26 18.54 10.57
C ARG A 14 -10.52 17.12 10.07
N GLU A 15 -9.85 16.75 9.00
CA GLU A 15 -9.84 15.36 8.52
C GLU A 15 -9.04 14.47 9.50
N ASP A 16 -9.58 13.29 9.79
CA ASP A 16 -8.93 12.24 10.56
C ASP A 16 -8.81 10.99 9.70
N TYR A 17 -7.57 10.63 9.34
CA TYR A 17 -7.31 9.54 8.41
C TYR A 17 -6.82 8.28 9.12
N GLY A 18 -7.24 7.14 8.59
CA GLY A 18 -6.76 5.82 9.03
C GLY A 18 -7.50 5.21 10.21
N ARG A 19 -7.11 3.98 10.53
CA ARG A 19 -7.72 3.14 11.56
C ARG A 19 -6.84 3.04 12.79
N TYR A 20 -7.48 2.93 13.95
CA TYR A 20 -6.84 2.45 15.16
C TYR A 20 -6.87 0.92 15.21
N TYR A 21 -6.10 0.35 16.15
CA TYR A 21 -6.06 -1.09 16.34
C TYR A 21 -7.47 -1.67 16.48
N GLU A 22 -8.34 -1.05 17.29
CA GLU A 22 -9.71 -1.50 17.54
C GLU A 22 -10.56 -1.58 16.28
N ASP A 23 -10.32 -0.72 15.28
CA ASP A 23 -11.13 -0.60 14.07
C ASP A 23 -10.86 -1.74 13.05
N PHE A 24 -9.88 -2.61 13.30
CA PHE A 24 -9.60 -3.79 12.46
C PHE A 24 -10.34 -5.03 12.94
N GLU A 25 -11.00 -5.75 12.03
CA GLU A 25 -11.62 -7.05 12.30
C GLU A 25 -11.07 -8.11 11.33
N ILE A 26 -10.83 -9.32 11.84
CA ILE A 26 -10.29 -10.43 11.02
C ILE A 26 -11.33 -10.82 9.97
N GLY A 27 -10.88 -10.99 8.73
CA GLY A 27 -11.73 -11.28 7.56
C GLY A 27 -12.30 -10.05 6.85
N HIS A 28 -12.15 -8.85 7.42
CA HIS A 28 -12.52 -7.63 6.69
C HIS A 28 -11.59 -7.40 5.50
N ILE A 29 -12.19 -7.00 4.37
CA ILE A 29 -11.51 -6.61 3.15
C ILE A 29 -11.67 -5.10 2.96
N TYR A 30 -10.56 -4.42 2.72
CA TYR A 30 -10.52 -2.99 2.44
C TYR A 30 -10.10 -2.74 1.00
N GLU A 31 -11.01 -2.28 0.16
CA GLU A 31 -10.70 -1.83 -1.19
C GLU A 31 -9.92 -0.50 -1.15
N HIS A 32 -8.88 -0.41 -1.97
CA HIS A 32 -8.03 0.78 -2.06
C HIS A 32 -8.32 1.54 -3.35
N ARG A 33 -9.00 2.67 -3.20
CA ARG A 33 -9.36 3.59 -4.28
C ARG A 33 -8.64 4.93 -4.13
N PRO A 34 -8.38 5.65 -5.24
CA PRO A 34 -8.67 5.28 -6.63
C PRO A 34 -7.68 4.24 -7.19
N GLY A 35 -7.99 3.67 -8.35
CA GLY A 35 -7.02 2.92 -9.15
C GLY A 35 -5.95 3.86 -9.73
N ARG A 36 -4.84 3.29 -10.21
CA ARG A 36 -3.73 4.05 -10.81
C ARG A 36 -3.29 3.43 -12.13
N THR A 37 -3.35 4.21 -13.19
CA THR A 37 -2.73 3.84 -14.47
C THR A 37 -1.22 3.98 -14.39
N MET A 38 -0.51 2.93 -14.82
CA MET A 38 0.94 2.88 -14.83
C MET A 38 1.47 3.48 -16.12
N THR A 39 2.45 4.38 -16.04
CA THR A 39 3.06 4.99 -17.23
C THR A 39 4.52 4.58 -17.39
N GLN A 40 5.04 4.73 -18.61
CA GLN A 40 6.47 4.52 -18.85
C GLN A 40 7.33 5.54 -18.07
N ALA A 41 6.82 6.76 -17.88
CA ALA A 41 7.51 7.77 -17.08
C ALA A 41 7.69 7.32 -15.63
N ASP A 42 6.63 6.79 -15.01
CA ASP A 42 6.71 6.25 -13.65
C ASP A 42 7.74 5.12 -13.54
N ASN A 43 7.70 4.18 -14.51
CA ASN A 43 8.56 3.01 -14.54
C ASN A 43 10.04 3.40 -14.67
N THR A 44 10.36 4.29 -15.63
CA THR A 44 11.72 4.79 -15.83
C THR A 44 12.20 5.55 -14.61
N TRP A 45 11.39 6.48 -14.07
CA TRP A 45 11.76 7.28 -12.90
C TRP A 45 12.10 6.41 -11.69
N PHE A 46 11.19 5.52 -11.28
CA PHE A 46 11.42 4.68 -10.11
C PHE A 46 12.62 3.75 -10.32
N THR A 47 12.72 3.14 -11.49
CA THR A 47 13.80 2.19 -11.81
C THR A 47 15.18 2.85 -11.68
N LEU A 48 15.36 4.04 -12.27
CA LEU A 48 16.63 4.75 -12.20
C LEU A 48 16.88 5.35 -10.81
N LEU A 49 15.84 5.86 -10.15
CA LEU A 49 15.91 6.40 -8.77
C LEU A 49 16.42 5.34 -7.79
N THR A 50 16.01 4.08 -7.98
CA THR A 50 16.38 2.94 -7.13
C THR A 50 17.64 2.22 -7.59
N MET A 51 18.38 2.78 -8.56
CA MET A 51 19.59 2.20 -9.16
C MET A 51 19.39 0.82 -9.78
N ASN A 52 18.16 0.42 -10.12
CA ASN A 52 17.95 -0.73 -10.97
C ASN A 52 18.31 -0.35 -12.41
N LYS A 53 19.48 -0.81 -12.88
CA LYS A 53 19.99 -0.49 -14.22
C LYS A 53 19.56 -1.50 -15.30
N HIS A 54 18.63 -2.40 -15.01
CA HIS A 54 18.22 -3.40 -15.99
C HIS A 54 17.45 -2.74 -17.15
N PRO A 55 17.94 -2.81 -18.39
CA PRO A 55 17.35 -2.09 -19.53
C PRO A 55 15.94 -2.54 -19.91
N LEU A 56 15.51 -3.73 -19.48
CA LEU A 56 14.17 -4.27 -19.71
C LEU A 56 13.05 -3.33 -19.24
N HIS A 57 13.33 -2.42 -18.32
CA HIS A 57 12.33 -1.50 -17.77
C HIS A 57 12.27 -0.14 -18.50
N PHE A 58 13.27 0.24 -19.29
CA PHE A 58 13.34 1.61 -19.85
C PHE A 58 13.95 1.74 -21.25
N ASP A 59 14.58 0.70 -21.77
CA ASP A 59 15.12 0.66 -23.13
C ASP A 59 14.15 -0.11 -24.04
N LEU A 60 13.47 0.64 -24.91
CA LEU A 60 12.48 0.07 -25.83
C LEU A 60 13.14 -0.86 -26.86
N ASP A 61 14.36 -0.56 -27.30
CA ASP A 61 15.02 -1.37 -28.33
C ASP A 61 15.51 -2.70 -27.74
N TYR A 62 16.09 -2.64 -26.55
CA TYR A 62 16.43 -3.83 -25.78
C TYR A 62 15.19 -4.71 -25.52
N ALA A 63 14.10 -4.11 -25.05
CA ALA A 63 12.91 -4.85 -24.63
C ALA A 63 12.16 -5.55 -25.78
N LYS A 64 12.30 -5.10 -27.05
CA LYS A 64 11.76 -5.81 -28.23
C LYS A 64 12.26 -7.24 -28.36
N ASN A 65 13.46 -7.51 -27.85
CA ASN A 65 14.11 -8.83 -27.90
C ASN A 65 13.73 -9.73 -26.71
N SER A 66 12.97 -9.21 -25.73
CA SER A 66 12.46 -10.00 -24.61
C SER A 66 11.17 -10.74 -24.99
N GLU A 67 10.78 -11.73 -24.19
CA GLU A 67 9.49 -12.44 -24.36
C GLU A 67 8.27 -11.51 -24.32
N PHE A 68 8.40 -10.33 -23.71
CA PHE A 68 7.34 -9.34 -23.59
C PHE A 68 7.25 -8.39 -24.79
N GLY A 69 8.32 -8.25 -25.58
CA GLY A 69 8.39 -7.35 -26.74
C GLY A 69 8.29 -5.85 -26.44
N LYS A 70 8.18 -5.46 -25.17
CA LYS A 70 8.05 -4.06 -24.69
C LYS A 70 8.53 -3.94 -23.25
N PRO A 71 8.84 -2.71 -22.76
CA PRO A 71 9.34 -2.54 -21.42
C PRO A 71 8.40 -3.09 -20.35
N LEU A 72 8.94 -3.92 -19.45
CA LEU A 72 8.23 -4.47 -18.30
C LEU A 72 8.24 -3.45 -17.15
N VAL A 73 7.13 -3.27 -16.44
CA VAL A 73 7.12 -2.44 -15.23
C VAL A 73 7.92 -3.12 -14.11
N ASN A 74 8.84 -2.38 -13.51
CA ASN A 74 9.67 -2.84 -12.41
C ASN A 74 8.81 -3.36 -11.25
N SER A 75 9.04 -4.60 -10.83
CA SER A 75 8.20 -5.25 -9.81
C SER A 75 8.31 -4.58 -8.44
N ALA A 76 9.48 -4.05 -8.07
CA ALA A 76 9.65 -3.28 -6.84
C ALA A 76 8.86 -1.96 -6.88
N PHE A 77 8.70 -1.37 -8.07
CA PHE A 77 7.82 -0.22 -8.25
C PHE A 77 6.36 -0.62 -8.03
N THR A 78 5.90 -1.71 -8.64
CA THR A 78 4.53 -2.18 -8.45
C THR A 78 4.23 -2.49 -6.97
N LEU A 79 5.20 -3.05 -6.23
CA LEU A 79 5.07 -3.31 -4.80
C LEU A 79 4.93 -2.00 -4.03
N ALA A 80 5.77 -1.00 -4.31
CA ALA A 80 5.72 0.30 -3.68
C ALA A 80 4.38 1.03 -3.96
N VAL A 81 3.84 0.92 -5.18
CA VAL A 81 2.55 1.52 -5.53
C VAL A 81 1.41 0.82 -4.77
N VAL A 82 1.32 -0.50 -4.83
CA VAL A 82 0.28 -1.27 -4.12
C VAL A 82 0.37 -1.03 -2.61
N ALA A 83 1.58 -0.96 -2.06
CA ALA A 83 1.83 -0.56 -0.68
C ALA A 83 1.26 0.84 -0.38
N GLY A 84 1.57 1.83 -1.23
CA GLY A 84 1.09 3.20 -1.12
C GLY A 84 -0.44 3.31 -1.17
N MET A 85 -1.08 2.57 -2.08
CA MET A 85 -2.55 2.54 -2.19
C MET A 85 -3.21 2.09 -0.89
N SER A 86 -2.63 1.12 -0.20
CA SER A 86 -3.17 0.60 1.07
C SER A 86 -3.03 1.54 2.27
N VAL A 87 -2.18 2.58 2.19
CA VAL A 87 -1.76 3.36 3.37
C VAL A 87 -2.96 3.97 4.10
N SER A 88 -3.84 4.64 3.35
CA SER A 88 -4.97 5.37 3.94
C SER A 88 -5.90 4.49 4.79
N ASP A 89 -5.97 3.19 4.49
CA ASP A 89 -6.85 2.26 5.19
C ASP A 89 -6.11 1.41 6.23
N VAL A 90 -4.91 0.94 5.89
CA VAL A 90 -4.19 -0.09 6.65
C VAL A 90 -3.11 0.47 7.55
N SER A 91 -2.44 1.57 7.16
CA SER A 91 -1.19 1.97 7.81
C SER A 91 -0.99 3.46 8.04
N GLN A 92 -1.98 4.31 7.79
CA GLN A 92 -1.88 5.76 7.98
C GLN A 92 -1.47 6.15 9.40
N LYS A 93 -1.97 5.42 10.40
CA LYS A 93 -1.64 5.63 11.82
C LYS A 93 -0.55 4.68 12.35
N THR A 94 0.04 3.85 11.48
CA THR A 94 1.02 2.84 11.89
C THR A 94 2.20 3.46 12.64
N ILE A 95 2.55 2.88 13.77
CA ILE A 95 3.76 3.23 14.52
C ILE A 95 5.00 2.70 13.82
N ALA A 96 4.94 1.45 13.34
CA ALA A 96 6.03 0.82 12.60
C ALA A 96 5.51 -0.26 11.66
N ASN A 97 6.04 -0.31 10.45
CA ASN A 97 5.88 -1.47 9.59
C ASN A 97 6.89 -2.54 10.02
N LEU A 98 6.41 -3.70 10.47
CA LEU A 98 7.24 -4.71 11.13
C LEU A 98 7.87 -5.68 10.14
N GLY A 99 7.24 -5.90 8.98
CA GLY A 99 7.76 -6.84 8.00
C GLY A 99 6.80 -7.06 6.84
N TRP A 100 7.39 -7.67 5.80
CA TRP A 100 6.72 -8.11 4.59
C TRP A 100 7.04 -9.58 4.38
N ASP A 101 6.04 -10.38 4.09
CA ASP A 101 6.15 -11.82 3.87
C ASP A 101 5.41 -12.24 2.61
N LYS A 102 5.79 -13.39 2.05
CA LYS A 102 5.08 -14.07 0.95
C LYS A 102 4.76 -13.16 -0.25
N ILE A 103 5.68 -12.28 -0.63
CA ILE A 103 5.56 -11.48 -1.85
C ILE A 103 5.58 -12.43 -3.05
N LYS A 104 4.52 -12.41 -3.86
CA LYS A 104 4.40 -13.16 -5.11
C LYS A 104 4.11 -12.20 -6.26
N LEU A 105 4.82 -12.39 -7.38
CA LEU A 105 4.69 -11.63 -8.61
C LEU A 105 4.16 -12.59 -9.69
N THR A 106 2.85 -12.60 -9.91
CA THR A 106 2.17 -13.66 -10.67
C THR A 106 1.89 -13.29 -12.12
N ALA A 107 1.93 -12.00 -12.47
CA ALA A 107 1.74 -11.53 -13.84
C ALA A 107 2.56 -10.25 -14.11
N PRO A 108 2.99 -10.01 -15.36
CA PRO A 108 3.68 -8.77 -15.72
C PRO A 108 2.71 -7.58 -15.67
N VAL A 109 3.22 -6.40 -15.33
CA VAL A 109 2.51 -5.12 -15.45
C VAL A 109 3.20 -4.30 -16.54
N PHE A 110 2.42 -3.61 -17.36
CA PHE A 110 2.91 -2.77 -18.45
C PHE A 110 2.42 -1.33 -18.32
N ALA A 111 3.10 -0.41 -19.00
CA ALA A 111 2.58 0.93 -19.19
C ALA A 111 1.22 0.86 -19.93
N GLY A 112 0.23 1.59 -19.43
CA GLY A 112 -1.16 1.55 -19.88
C GLY A 112 -2.09 0.74 -18.96
N ASP A 113 -1.57 -0.24 -18.22
CA ASP A 113 -2.37 -1.02 -17.28
C ASP A 113 -2.87 -0.12 -16.14
N THR A 114 -4.13 -0.29 -15.71
CA THR A 114 -4.69 0.40 -14.55
C THR A 114 -4.82 -0.57 -13.40
N ILE A 115 -4.06 -0.32 -12.32
CA ILE A 115 -4.02 -1.22 -11.18
C ILE A 115 -4.91 -0.75 -10.03
N TYR A 116 -5.43 -1.74 -9.32
CA TYR A 116 -6.24 -1.63 -8.10
C TYR A 116 -5.63 -2.53 -7.03
N ALA A 117 -6.00 -2.28 -5.78
CA ALA A 117 -5.54 -3.08 -4.66
C ALA A 117 -6.61 -3.22 -3.58
N GLU A 118 -6.51 -4.29 -2.80
CA GLU A 118 -7.32 -4.51 -1.61
C GLU A 118 -6.52 -5.26 -0.54
N SER A 119 -6.87 -5.06 0.72
CA SER A 119 -6.25 -5.73 1.86
C SER A 119 -7.26 -6.49 2.71
N GLU A 120 -7.03 -7.78 2.91
CA GLU A 120 -7.77 -8.64 3.84
C GLU A 120 -7.03 -8.72 5.19
N VAL A 121 -7.73 -8.52 6.30
CA VAL A 121 -7.16 -8.69 7.65
C VAL A 121 -7.06 -10.17 7.99
N LEU A 122 -5.84 -10.70 8.04
CA LEU A 122 -5.57 -12.10 8.37
C LEU A 122 -5.51 -12.36 9.87
N SER A 123 -4.86 -11.47 10.61
CA SER A 123 -4.71 -11.63 12.06
C SER A 123 -4.55 -10.32 12.79
N LYS A 124 -4.87 -10.35 14.08
CA LYS A 124 -4.79 -9.20 14.98
C LYS A 124 -4.47 -9.70 16.39
N ARG A 125 -3.50 -9.08 17.05
CA ARG A 125 -3.15 -9.36 18.45
C ARG A 125 -2.61 -8.12 19.15
N GLU A 126 -2.74 -8.05 20.47
CA GLU A 126 -2.12 -6.97 21.23
C GLU A 126 -0.59 -7.13 21.30
N SER A 127 0.12 -6.02 21.40
CA SER A 127 1.56 -6.04 21.59
C SER A 127 1.90 -6.37 23.04
N LYS A 128 2.77 -7.36 23.24
CA LYS A 128 3.26 -7.73 24.58
C LYS A 128 4.21 -6.68 25.17
N SER A 129 4.93 -5.93 24.34
CA SER A 129 5.95 -4.96 24.75
C SER A 129 5.50 -3.51 24.66
N ARG A 130 4.35 -3.23 24.02
CA ARG A 130 3.80 -1.87 23.85
C ARG A 130 2.31 -1.86 24.18
N PRO A 131 1.91 -1.58 25.43
CA PRO A 131 0.51 -1.72 25.90
C PRO A 131 -0.53 -0.91 25.10
N ASN A 132 -0.09 0.20 24.50
CA ASN A 132 -0.94 1.13 23.75
C ASN A 132 -0.98 0.82 22.24
N ALA A 133 -0.59 -0.39 21.83
CA ALA A 133 -0.55 -0.80 20.44
C ALA A 133 -0.84 -2.30 20.27
N GLY A 134 -1.21 -2.67 19.05
CA GLY A 134 -1.35 -4.05 18.63
C GLY A 134 -0.77 -4.28 17.24
N ILE A 135 -0.62 -5.54 16.88
CA ILE A 135 -0.07 -5.94 15.59
C ILE A 135 -1.21 -6.48 14.74
N VAL A 136 -1.35 -5.92 13.55
CA VAL A 136 -2.30 -6.35 12.52
C VAL A 136 -1.50 -6.89 11.35
N THR A 137 -1.89 -8.06 10.85
CA THR A 137 -1.33 -8.64 9.62
C THR A 137 -2.42 -8.66 8.56
N VAL A 138 -2.13 -8.09 7.39
CA VAL A 138 -3.02 -8.12 6.23
C VAL A 138 -2.38 -8.87 5.07
N LYS A 139 -3.22 -9.47 4.22
CA LYS A 139 -2.85 -9.88 2.87
C LYS A 139 -3.32 -8.81 1.91
N THR A 140 -2.43 -8.26 1.11
CA THR A 140 -2.77 -7.32 0.05
C THR A 140 -2.68 -8.00 -1.30
N THR A 141 -3.69 -7.78 -2.13
CA THR A 141 -3.78 -8.28 -3.50
C THR A 141 -3.79 -7.08 -4.45
N GLY A 142 -2.87 -7.05 -5.41
CA GLY A 142 -2.86 -6.11 -6.53
C GLY A 142 -3.42 -6.78 -7.78
N HIS A 143 -4.35 -6.12 -8.45
CA HIS A 143 -4.97 -6.60 -9.69
C HIS A 143 -5.09 -5.48 -10.73
N LYS A 144 -5.16 -5.85 -12.01
CA LYS A 144 -5.41 -4.94 -13.13
C LYS A 144 -6.91 -4.70 -13.33
N GLU A 145 -7.26 -3.78 -14.22
CA GLU A 145 -8.65 -3.47 -14.57
C GLU A 145 -9.42 -4.67 -15.15
N ASP A 146 -8.73 -5.63 -15.75
CA ASP A 146 -9.30 -6.88 -16.28
C ASP A 146 -9.47 -7.98 -15.23
N GLY A 147 -9.10 -7.71 -13.97
CA GLY A 147 -9.15 -8.66 -12.86
C GLY A 147 -7.90 -9.55 -12.72
N THR A 148 -6.90 -9.43 -13.60
CA THR A 148 -5.66 -10.19 -13.50
C THR A 148 -4.90 -9.82 -12.23
N VAL A 149 -4.77 -10.78 -11.30
CA VAL A 149 -3.93 -10.63 -10.11
C VAL A 149 -2.46 -10.72 -10.53
N PHE A 150 -1.74 -9.61 -10.34
CA PHE A 150 -0.31 -9.53 -10.67
C PHE A 150 0.59 -9.63 -9.42
N MET A 151 0.03 -9.38 -8.23
CA MET A 151 0.79 -9.37 -7.00
C MET A 151 -0.04 -9.77 -5.79
N THR A 152 0.56 -10.51 -4.87
CA THR A 152 0.06 -10.67 -3.49
C THR A 152 1.20 -10.57 -2.50
N TYR A 153 0.96 -10.02 -1.30
CA TYR A 153 1.90 -10.08 -0.19
C TYR A 153 1.18 -10.07 1.15
N GLU A 154 1.86 -10.51 2.22
CA GLU A 154 1.44 -10.31 3.60
C GLU A 154 2.29 -9.20 4.23
N ARG A 155 1.66 -8.33 5.02
CA ARG A 155 2.33 -7.22 5.72
C ARG A 155 1.84 -7.13 7.15
N SER A 156 2.78 -7.00 8.07
CA SER A 156 2.49 -6.82 9.50
C SER A 156 2.84 -5.42 9.95
N MET A 157 1.89 -4.73 10.59
CA MET A 157 2.08 -3.38 11.10
C MET A 157 1.75 -3.31 12.59
N LEU A 158 2.50 -2.47 13.31
CA LEU A 158 2.19 -2.08 14.67
C LEU A 158 1.26 -0.86 14.63
N ILE A 159 0.01 -1.05 15.04
CA ILE A 159 -1.06 -0.04 15.00
C ILE A 159 -1.31 0.48 16.43
N PRO A 160 -1.42 1.80 16.63
CA PRO A 160 -1.79 2.36 17.93
C PRO A 160 -3.23 2.04 18.29
N LYS A 161 -3.49 1.84 19.58
CA LYS A 161 -4.84 1.88 20.14
C LYS A 161 -5.40 3.31 20.07
N LYS A 162 -6.73 3.44 20.09
CA LYS A 162 -7.43 4.74 20.06
C LYS A 162 -6.90 5.70 21.13
N GLY A 163 -6.59 6.94 20.74
CA GLY A 163 -6.03 7.97 21.63
C GLY A 163 -4.51 7.90 21.83
N HIS A 164 -3.82 6.96 21.18
CA HIS A 164 -2.38 6.78 21.30
C HIS A 164 -1.60 6.96 19.99
N ALA A 165 -2.26 7.36 18.90
CA ALA A 165 -1.59 7.66 17.64
C ALA A 165 -0.76 8.96 17.76
N VAL A 166 0.15 9.17 16.80
CA VAL A 166 0.90 10.44 16.70
C VAL A 166 -0.07 11.59 16.44
N ASP A 167 -1.05 11.41 15.56
CA ASP A 167 -2.08 12.41 15.24
C ASP A 167 -2.89 12.85 16.45
N ASP A 168 -3.13 11.95 17.42
CA ASP A 168 -3.86 12.25 18.65
C ASP A 168 -3.07 13.16 19.59
N LYS A 169 -1.74 13.18 19.44
CA LYS A 169 -0.85 14.02 20.24
C LYS A 169 -0.49 15.30 19.52
N ALA A 170 -0.47 15.27 18.19
CA ALA A 170 -0.15 16.40 17.33
C ALA A 170 -1.31 17.40 17.19
N GLU A 171 -2.24 17.49 18.16
CA GLU A 171 -3.44 18.36 18.10
C GLU A 171 -3.14 19.87 17.98
N LEU A 172 -1.87 20.29 18.02
CA LEU A 172 -1.40 21.66 18.20
C LEU A 172 -1.17 22.48 16.90
N TYR A 173 -2.05 22.40 15.90
CA TYR A 173 -2.06 23.36 14.77
C TYR A 173 -3.46 23.81 14.32
#